data_AF-A0A378PP74-F1
#
_entry.id   AF-A0A378PP74-F1
#
_cell.length_a   1.000
_cell.length_b   1.000
_cell.length_c   1.000
_cell.angle_alpha   90.00
_cell.angle_beta   90.00
_cell.angle_gamma   90.00
#
_symmetry.space_group_name_H-M   'P 1'
#
loop_
_entity.id
_entity.type
_entity.pdbx_description
1 polymer ?
#
loop_
_entity_poly.entity_id
_entity_poly.type
_entity_poly.pdbx_seq_one_letter_code
_entity_poly.pdbx_strand_id
1 'polypeptide(L)'
;MNSIDFIRSKGNDCIHTKNPKESNSDDDLNQCMEHLLNIYAYLFIAYFEKCRFGTNNEVLSLFSLLPPILRHIVLDYLFIQDNENLSVIDKLSLAKLKDFNQDTAIDWLDENKAHLINLSSVSDDGFTALAEKCGMHIALEIKQNAPNMYDLCYNRIQKVSNILETEGKLYKTFEEALPIFLKEKENVHKTNEIIEFLDIMDFIYLQRNPVDNNQLERLPSYQTMIFKG
;
A
#
# COMPACT_ATOMS: atom_id res chain seq x y z
N MET A 1 -21.38 -15.02 0.66
CA MET A 1 -21.30 -15.05 2.13
C MET A 1 -20.41 -13.88 2.54
N ASN A 2 -20.81 -13.02 3.48
CA ASN A 2 -19.99 -11.90 3.94
C ASN A 2 -18.74 -12.45 4.67
N SER A 3 -17.58 -11.80 4.56
CA SER A 3 -16.34 -12.18 5.27
C SER A 3 -16.55 -12.42 6.77
N ILE A 4 -17.40 -11.62 7.42
CA ILE A 4 -17.74 -11.78 8.84
C ILE A 4 -18.53 -13.07 9.06
N ASP A 5 -19.51 -13.36 8.20
CA ASP A 5 -20.32 -14.58 8.31
C ASP A 5 -19.49 -15.84 8.04
N PHE A 6 -18.53 -15.77 7.12
CA PHE A 6 -17.60 -16.85 6.82
C PHE A 6 -16.74 -17.21 8.03
N ILE A 7 -16.02 -16.23 8.58
CA ILE A 7 -15.16 -16.43 9.75
C ILE A 7 -15.98 -16.93 10.94
N ARG A 8 -17.17 -16.34 11.18
CA ARG A 8 -18.05 -16.78 12.27
C ARG A 8 -18.49 -18.23 12.10
N SER A 9 -18.86 -18.64 10.89
CA SER A 9 -19.27 -20.03 10.62
C SER A 9 -18.13 -20.99 10.93
N LYS A 10 -16.95 -20.76 10.36
CA LYS A 10 -15.78 -21.64 10.56
C LYS A 10 -15.31 -21.68 12.02
N GLY A 11 -15.38 -20.54 12.72
CA GLY A 11 -15.09 -20.46 14.15
C GLY A 11 -16.08 -21.29 14.99
N ASN A 12 -17.38 -21.22 14.68
CA ASN A 12 -18.39 -22.02 15.37
C ASN A 12 -18.19 -23.54 15.13
N ASP A 13 -17.82 -23.92 13.91
CA ASP A 13 -17.56 -25.33 13.56
C ASP A 13 -16.42 -25.93 14.40
N CYS A 14 -15.38 -25.14 14.70
CA CYS A 14 -14.27 -25.53 15.58
C CYS A 14 -14.66 -25.72 17.05
N ILE A 15 -15.59 -24.92 17.57
CA ILE A 15 -15.97 -24.95 19.00
C ILE A 15 -16.76 -26.22 19.34
N HIS A 16 -17.46 -26.80 18.35
CA HIS A 16 -18.33 -27.95 18.54
C HIS A 16 -17.68 -29.30 18.21
N THR A 17 -16.45 -29.32 17.70
CA THR A 17 -15.74 -30.56 17.34
C THR A 17 -14.94 -31.13 18.52
N LYS A 18 -15.18 -32.40 18.87
CA LYS A 18 -14.45 -33.12 19.95
C LYS A 18 -13.03 -33.55 19.55
N ASN A 19 -12.68 -33.43 18.27
CA ASN A 19 -11.39 -33.80 17.69
C ASN A 19 -10.77 -32.61 16.93
N PRO A 20 -9.79 -31.88 17.52
CA PRO A 20 -9.16 -30.73 16.87
C PRO A 20 -8.36 -31.06 15.60
N LYS A 21 -8.13 -32.35 15.29
CA LYS A 21 -7.46 -32.80 14.06
C LYS A 21 -8.42 -33.10 12.90
N GLU A 22 -9.72 -33.14 13.15
CA GLU A 22 -10.74 -33.37 12.12
C GLU A 22 -11.42 -32.08 11.67
N SER A 23 -11.24 -30.99 12.42
CA SER A 23 -11.85 -29.69 12.15
C SER A 23 -10.85 -28.77 11.46
N ASN A 24 -11.06 -28.62 10.16
CA ASN A 24 -10.48 -27.64 9.23
C ASN A 24 -9.14 -28.05 8.60
N SER A 25 -9.17 -28.01 7.27
CA SER A 25 -7.98 -28.12 6.43
C SER A 25 -7.17 -26.83 6.50
N ASP A 26 -5.89 -26.89 6.13
CA ASP A 26 -5.07 -25.68 5.95
C ASP A 26 -5.74 -24.66 5.00
N ASP A 27 -6.56 -25.15 4.06
CA ASP A 27 -7.35 -24.34 3.13
C ASP A 27 -8.42 -23.49 3.85
N ASP A 28 -9.15 -24.07 4.82
CA ASP A 28 -10.15 -23.34 5.60
C ASP A 28 -9.51 -22.22 6.44
N LEU A 29 -8.30 -22.46 6.97
CA LEU A 29 -7.53 -21.46 7.70
C LEU A 29 -7.10 -20.32 6.75
N ASN A 30 -6.57 -20.66 5.58
CA ASN A 30 -6.15 -19.68 4.58
C ASN A 30 -7.32 -18.81 4.11
N GLN A 31 -8.50 -19.41 3.86
CA GLN A 31 -9.71 -18.65 3.51
C GLN A 31 -10.14 -17.71 4.65
N CYS A 32 -10.06 -18.14 5.92
CA CYS A 32 -10.33 -17.24 7.05
C CYS A 32 -9.35 -16.05 7.09
N MET A 33 -8.07 -16.28 6.81
CA MET A 33 -7.06 -15.22 6.76
C MET A 33 -7.30 -14.23 5.61
N GLU A 34 -7.71 -14.73 4.44
CA GLU A 34 -8.11 -13.88 3.31
C GLU A 34 -9.33 -13.02 3.66
N HIS A 35 -10.36 -13.63 4.25
CA HIS A 35 -11.54 -12.89 4.70
C HIS A 35 -11.21 -11.82 5.76
N LEU A 36 -10.25 -12.10 6.65
CA LEU A 36 -9.76 -11.13 7.62
C LEU A 36 -9.02 -9.97 6.96
N LEU A 37 -8.15 -10.25 5.97
CA LEU A 37 -7.48 -9.22 5.17
C LEU A 37 -8.49 -8.33 4.44
N ASN A 38 -9.55 -8.92 3.89
CA ASN A 38 -10.63 -8.16 3.25
C ASN A 38 -11.33 -7.23 4.25
N ILE A 39 -11.62 -7.69 5.47
CA ILE A 39 -12.19 -6.83 6.53
C ILE A 39 -11.24 -5.66 6.85
N TYR A 40 -9.94 -5.92 7.01
CA TYR A 40 -8.96 -4.85 7.22
C TYR A 40 -8.91 -3.87 6.05
N ALA A 41 -8.91 -4.37 4.81
CA ALA A 41 -8.91 -3.54 3.62
C ALA A 41 -10.13 -2.61 3.59
N TYR A 42 -11.31 -3.11 3.96
CA TYR A 42 -12.52 -2.29 4.05
C TYR A 42 -12.42 -1.12 5.02
N LEU A 43 -11.68 -1.24 6.13
CA LEU A 43 -11.46 -0.12 7.05
C LEU A 43 -10.66 1.01 6.36
N PHE A 44 -9.61 0.67 5.63
CA PHE A 44 -8.82 1.63 4.87
C PHE A 44 -9.59 2.21 3.68
N ILE A 45 -10.37 1.39 2.98
CA ILE A 45 -11.24 1.84 1.89
C ILE A 45 -12.24 2.88 2.42
N ALA A 46 -12.95 2.58 3.51
CA ALA A 46 -13.91 3.49 4.12
C ALA A 46 -13.25 4.80 4.62
N TYR A 47 -11.99 4.73 5.07
CA TYR A 47 -11.20 5.92 5.37
C TYR A 47 -10.92 6.74 4.10
N PHE A 48 -10.42 6.12 3.03
CA PHE A 48 -10.04 6.81 1.80
C PHE A 48 -11.23 7.31 0.96
N GLU A 49 -12.43 6.78 1.19
CA GLU A 49 -13.69 7.35 0.67
C GLU A 49 -14.02 8.71 1.31
N LYS A 50 -13.58 8.95 2.55
CA LYS A 50 -13.71 10.26 3.22
C LYS A 50 -12.52 11.18 2.93
N CYS A 51 -11.31 10.63 2.98
CA CYS A 51 -10.05 11.35 2.82
C CYS A 51 -9.35 10.85 1.55
N ARG A 52 -9.45 11.60 0.44
CA ARG A 52 -8.96 11.17 -0.88
C ARG A 52 -7.50 10.69 -0.80
N PHE A 53 -7.24 9.48 -1.28
CA PHE A 53 -5.87 8.92 -1.30
C PHE A 53 -4.92 9.86 -2.05
N GLY A 54 -3.77 10.17 -1.45
CA GLY A 54 -2.74 11.02 -2.05
C GLY A 54 -2.71 12.47 -1.56
N THR A 55 -3.71 12.94 -0.81
CA THR A 55 -3.76 14.34 -0.36
C THR A 55 -2.90 14.63 0.87
N ASN A 56 -2.61 13.62 1.69
CA ASN A 56 -1.81 13.76 2.91
C ASN A 56 -0.58 12.84 2.87
N ASN A 57 0.61 13.44 2.80
CA ASN A 57 1.87 12.72 2.67
C ASN A 57 2.22 11.87 3.90
N GLU A 58 1.78 12.26 5.11
CA GLU A 58 1.99 11.46 6.32
C GLU A 58 1.10 10.23 6.33
N VAL A 59 -0.15 10.37 5.89
CA VAL A 59 -1.06 9.23 5.70
C VAL A 59 -0.51 8.27 4.64
N LEU A 60 -0.01 8.77 3.51
CA LEU A 60 0.69 7.93 2.52
C LEU A 60 1.90 7.23 3.12
N SER A 61 2.62 7.90 4.02
CA SER A 61 3.79 7.36 4.68
C SER A 61 3.44 6.21 5.60
N LEU A 62 2.45 6.41 6.46
CA LEU A 62 1.92 5.38 7.36
C LEU A 62 1.28 4.22 6.58
N PHE A 63 0.47 4.51 5.55
CA PHE A 63 -0.14 3.50 4.68
C PHE A 63 0.92 2.62 4.02
N SER A 64 2.04 3.23 3.60
CA SER A 64 3.13 2.47 3.00
C SER A 64 3.78 1.48 3.96
N LEU A 65 3.62 1.63 5.29
CA LEU A 65 4.12 0.69 6.31
C LEU A 65 3.26 -0.57 6.46
N LEU A 66 2.08 -0.61 5.83
CA LEU A 66 1.27 -1.82 5.81
C LEU A 66 1.97 -2.93 5.00
N PRO A 67 1.73 -4.21 5.35
CA PRO A 67 2.17 -5.33 4.53
C PRO A 67 1.76 -5.17 3.06
N PRO A 68 2.64 -5.52 2.09
CA PRO A 68 2.34 -5.39 0.67
C PRO A 68 1.00 -6.00 0.24
N ILE A 69 0.62 -7.15 0.82
CA ILE A 69 -0.65 -7.84 0.56
C ILE A 69 -1.85 -6.95 0.85
N LEU A 70 -1.89 -6.29 2.01
CA LEU A 70 -3.01 -5.42 2.37
C LEU A 70 -3.02 -4.14 1.53
N ARG A 71 -1.84 -3.59 1.22
CA ARG A 71 -1.73 -2.38 0.40
C ARG A 71 -2.31 -2.57 -0.99
N HIS A 72 -1.96 -3.65 -1.69
CA HIS A 72 -2.44 -3.83 -3.06
C HIS A 72 -3.94 -4.09 -3.09
N ILE A 73 -4.52 -4.82 -2.12
CA ILE A 73 -5.98 -5.04 -2.04
C ILE A 73 -6.72 -3.70 -1.95
N VAL A 74 -6.30 -2.80 -1.05
CA VAL A 74 -6.90 -1.46 -0.90
C VAL A 74 -6.72 -0.64 -2.17
N LEU A 75 -5.50 -0.62 -2.72
CA LEU A 75 -5.16 0.19 -3.89
C LEU A 75 -5.85 -0.30 -5.18
N ASP A 76 -6.04 -1.61 -5.35
CA ASP A 76 -6.81 -2.17 -6.47
C ASP A 76 -8.26 -1.67 -6.42
N TYR A 77 -8.89 -1.66 -5.23
CA TYR A 77 -10.23 -1.07 -5.08
C TYR A 77 -10.23 0.41 -5.42
N LEU A 78 -9.29 1.19 -4.88
CA LEU A 78 -9.21 2.63 -5.13
C LEU A 78 -8.96 2.94 -6.61
N PHE A 79 -8.17 2.13 -7.31
CA PHE A 79 -7.92 2.28 -8.75
C PHE A 79 -9.18 2.01 -9.58
N ILE A 80 -10.01 1.04 -9.18
CA ILE A 80 -11.30 0.78 -9.82
C ILE A 80 -12.25 1.98 -9.64
N GLN A 81 -12.21 2.65 -8.48
CA GLN A 81 -13.06 3.82 -8.21
C GLN A 81 -12.58 5.09 -8.91
N ASP A 82 -11.26 5.31 -8.96
CA ASP A 82 -10.64 6.48 -9.56
C ASP A 82 -9.30 6.08 -10.21
N ASN A 83 -9.39 5.71 -11.49
CA ASN A 83 -8.23 5.28 -12.27
C ASN A 83 -7.38 6.45 -12.79
N GLU A 84 -7.70 7.70 -12.46
CA GLU A 84 -6.90 8.89 -12.78
C GLU A 84 -6.08 9.39 -11.58
N ASN A 85 -6.28 8.81 -10.39
CA ASN A 85 -5.51 9.17 -9.21
C ASN A 85 -4.05 8.69 -9.33
N LEU A 86 -3.16 9.62 -9.66
CA LEU A 86 -1.73 9.37 -9.87
C LEU A 86 -1.05 8.71 -8.65
N SER A 87 -1.46 9.09 -7.43
CA SER A 87 -0.92 8.50 -6.20
C SER A 87 -1.33 7.03 -6.05
N VAL A 88 -2.57 6.68 -6.42
CA VAL A 88 -3.04 5.30 -6.40
C VAL A 88 -2.26 4.46 -7.42
N ILE A 89 -2.13 4.93 -8.66
CA ILE A 89 -1.42 4.23 -9.74
C ILE A 89 0.03 3.96 -9.34
N ASP A 90 0.77 5.00 -8.91
CA ASP A 90 2.16 4.85 -8.50
C ASP A 90 2.31 3.83 -7.36
N LYS A 91 1.52 3.99 -6.30
CA LYS A 91 1.62 3.11 -5.12
C LYS A 91 1.15 1.69 -5.41
N LEU A 92 0.17 1.50 -6.30
CA LEU A 92 -0.34 0.18 -6.68
C LEU A 92 0.71 -0.62 -7.43
N SER A 93 1.38 0.01 -8.40
CA SER A 93 2.46 -0.61 -9.17
C SER A 93 3.58 -1.16 -8.24
N LEU A 94 3.96 -0.36 -7.23
CA LEU A 94 4.97 -0.74 -6.24
C LEU A 94 4.44 -1.72 -5.19
N ALA A 95 3.14 -1.70 -4.88
CA ALA A 95 2.53 -2.68 -3.98
C ALA A 95 2.49 -4.07 -4.61
N LYS A 96 2.10 -4.17 -5.90
CA LYS A 96 2.13 -5.43 -6.67
C LYS A 96 3.54 -5.99 -6.77
N LEU A 97 4.55 -5.15 -7.07
CA LEU A 97 5.97 -5.55 -7.08
C LEU A 97 6.40 -6.17 -5.74
N LYS A 98 6.04 -5.51 -4.63
CA LYS A 98 6.49 -5.90 -3.29
C LYS A 98 5.75 -7.08 -2.73
N ASP A 99 4.51 -7.32 -3.15
CA ASP A 99 3.75 -8.47 -2.69
C ASP A 99 4.08 -9.71 -3.51
N PHE A 100 4.02 -9.57 -4.82
CA PHE A 100 4.30 -10.61 -5.80
C PHE A 100 5.76 -10.49 -6.27
N ASN A 101 5.95 -10.02 -7.49
CA ASN A 101 7.24 -9.90 -8.17
C ASN A 101 7.16 -8.83 -9.28
N GLN A 102 8.28 -8.64 -9.99
CA GLN A 102 8.40 -7.67 -11.07
C GLN A 102 7.47 -7.97 -12.25
N ASP A 103 7.38 -9.22 -12.68
CA ASP A 103 6.55 -9.63 -13.82
C ASP A 103 5.08 -9.27 -13.57
N THR A 104 4.52 -9.62 -12.41
CA THR A 104 3.15 -9.27 -12.04
C THR A 104 2.89 -7.75 -12.03
N ALA A 105 3.88 -6.97 -11.62
CA ALA A 105 3.76 -5.51 -11.61
C ALA A 105 3.81 -4.91 -13.04
N ILE A 106 4.63 -5.48 -13.92
CA ILE A 106 4.72 -5.09 -15.33
C ILE A 106 3.47 -5.52 -16.10
N ASP A 107 2.99 -6.75 -15.89
CA ASP A 107 1.77 -7.26 -16.52
C ASP A 107 0.58 -6.34 -16.21
N TRP A 108 0.44 -5.90 -14.95
CA TRP A 108 -0.59 -4.93 -14.58
C TRP A 108 -0.44 -3.57 -15.31
N LEU A 109 0.79 -3.07 -15.50
CA LEU A 109 1.01 -1.85 -16.28
C LEU A 109 0.64 -2.05 -17.76
N ASP A 110 0.99 -3.21 -18.33
CA ASP A 110 0.72 -3.54 -19.72
C ASP A 110 -0.79 -3.69 -19.99
N GLU A 111 -1.53 -4.32 -19.07
CA GLU A 111 -2.99 -4.40 -19.10
C GLU A 111 -3.65 -3.02 -19.10
N ASN A 112 -3.07 -2.05 -18.38
CA ASN A 112 -3.60 -0.69 -18.23
C ASN A 112 -2.93 0.32 -19.18
N LYS A 113 -2.03 -0.13 -20.07
CA LYS A 113 -1.15 0.75 -20.85
C LYS A 113 -1.89 1.78 -21.68
N ALA A 114 -2.97 1.37 -22.35
CA ALA A 114 -3.76 2.26 -23.22
C ALA A 114 -4.30 3.48 -22.46
N HIS A 115 -4.59 3.33 -21.16
CA HIS A 115 -5.00 4.42 -20.29
C HIS A 115 -3.79 5.21 -19.78
N LEU A 116 -2.81 4.51 -19.20
CA LEU A 116 -1.69 5.12 -18.47
C LEU A 116 -0.75 5.97 -19.35
N ILE A 117 -0.61 5.66 -20.64
CA ILE A 117 0.22 6.48 -21.56
C ILE A 117 -0.39 7.87 -21.81
N ASN A 118 -1.69 8.04 -21.60
CA ASN A 118 -2.40 9.30 -21.80
C ASN A 118 -2.45 10.15 -20.52
N LEU A 119 -2.06 9.60 -19.37
CA LEU A 119 -2.02 10.32 -18.12
C LEU A 119 -0.67 11.01 -17.90
N SER A 120 -0.72 12.30 -17.56
CA SER A 120 0.43 13.06 -17.06
C SER A 120 0.94 12.45 -15.75
N SER A 121 2.25 12.34 -15.59
CA SER A 121 2.85 11.97 -14.30
C SER A 121 2.92 13.12 -13.29
N VAL A 122 2.66 14.35 -13.75
CA VAL A 122 2.61 15.54 -12.91
C VAL A 122 1.16 15.85 -12.60
N SER A 123 0.79 15.82 -11.31
CA SER A 123 -0.53 16.25 -10.83
C SER A 123 -0.69 17.76 -10.97
N ASP A 124 -1.93 18.24 -10.96
CA ASP A 124 -2.19 19.68 -11.01
C ASP A 124 -1.69 20.42 -9.76
N ASP A 125 -1.81 19.80 -8.58
CA ASP A 125 -1.22 20.34 -7.34
C ASP A 125 0.31 20.37 -7.41
N GLY A 126 0.92 19.30 -7.94
CA GLY A 126 2.37 19.23 -8.14
C GLY A 126 2.85 20.28 -9.14
N PHE A 127 2.11 20.50 -10.22
CA PHE A 127 2.38 21.55 -11.19
C PHE A 127 2.23 22.95 -10.58
N THR A 128 1.20 23.17 -9.77
CA THR A 128 0.97 24.44 -9.07
C THR A 128 2.13 24.74 -8.11
N ALA A 129 2.52 23.77 -7.29
CA ALA A 129 3.65 23.90 -6.37
C ALA A 129 4.98 24.13 -7.11
N LEU A 130 5.19 23.48 -8.27
CA LEU A 130 6.34 23.76 -9.13
C LEU A 130 6.31 25.20 -9.66
N ALA A 131 5.17 25.65 -10.18
CA ALA A 131 5.01 27.00 -10.72
C ALA A 131 5.26 28.08 -9.66
N GLU A 132 4.80 27.86 -8.42
CA GLU A 132 5.09 28.75 -7.29
C GLU A 132 6.58 28.77 -6.92
N LYS A 133 7.24 27.61 -6.97
CA LYS A 133 8.64 27.46 -6.55
C LYS A 133 9.65 27.97 -7.58
N CYS A 134 9.45 27.67 -8.86
CA CYS A 134 10.42 27.97 -9.92
C CYS A 134 9.88 28.85 -11.04
N GLY A 135 8.62 29.28 -10.98
CA GLY A 135 7.97 30.08 -12.01
C GLY A 135 7.32 29.25 -13.12
N MET A 136 6.28 29.82 -13.74
CA MET A 136 5.39 29.15 -14.70
C MET A 136 6.14 28.57 -15.92
N HIS A 137 7.10 29.30 -16.48
CA HIS A 137 7.85 28.84 -17.66
C HIS A 137 8.61 27.55 -17.36
N ILE A 138 9.34 27.51 -16.23
CA ILE A 138 10.13 26.33 -15.82
C ILE A 138 9.19 25.17 -15.47
N ALA A 139 8.06 25.43 -14.79
CA ALA A 139 7.09 24.40 -14.47
C ALA A 139 6.47 23.75 -15.72
N LEU A 140 6.17 24.53 -16.77
CA LEU A 140 5.68 24.02 -18.04
C LEU A 140 6.72 23.14 -18.74
N GLU A 141 7.98 23.57 -18.77
CA GLU A 141 9.07 22.79 -19.34
C GLU A 141 9.26 21.45 -18.60
N ILE A 142 9.18 21.46 -17.26
CA ILE A 142 9.23 20.22 -16.46
C ILE A 142 8.05 19.32 -16.81
N LYS A 143 6.81 19.84 -16.85
CA LYS A 143 5.61 19.04 -17.14
C LYS A 143 5.64 18.46 -18.56
N GLN A 144 6.14 19.21 -19.55
CA GLN A 144 6.24 18.74 -20.94
C GLN A 144 7.30 17.65 -21.13
N ASN A 145 8.39 17.70 -20.37
CA ASN A 145 9.46 16.71 -20.43
C ASN A 145 9.25 15.54 -19.45
N ALA A 146 8.22 15.61 -18.60
CA ALA A 146 7.90 14.53 -17.68
C ALA A 146 7.37 13.30 -18.45
N PRO A 147 7.72 12.07 -18.02
CA PRO A 147 7.15 10.87 -18.61
C PRO A 147 5.64 10.81 -18.39
N ASN A 148 4.93 10.02 -19.18
CA ASN A 148 3.56 9.63 -18.83
C ASN A 148 3.55 8.68 -17.61
N MET A 149 2.37 8.36 -17.08
CA MET A 149 2.25 7.49 -15.90
C MET A 149 2.77 6.06 -16.14
N TYR A 150 2.60 5.51 -17.33
CA TYR A 150 3.12 4.18 -17.65
C TYR A 150 4.65 4.17 -17.56
N ASP A 151 5.32 5.10 -18.24
CA ASP A 151 6.78 5.18 -18.26
C ASP A 151 7.36 5.52 -16.87
N LEU A 152 6.69 6.40 -16.11
CA LEU A 152 7.08 6.69 -14.72
C LEU A 152 7.06 5.43 -13.85
N CYS A 153 5.92 4.71 -13.86
CA CYS A 153 5.74 3.52 -13.04
C CYS A 153 6.68 2.39 -13.47
N TYR A 154 6.85 2.18 -14.78
CA TYR A 154 7.76 1.17 -15.30
C TYR A 154 9.19 1.41 -14.82
N ASN A 155 9.70 2.64 -14.97
CA ASN A 155 11.04 3.01 -14.52
C ASN A 155 11.20 2.84 -13.00
N ARG A 156 10.16 3.17 -12.22
CA ARG A 156 10.17 2.97 -10.76
C ARG A 156 10.16 1.49 -10.38
N ILE A 157 9.36 0.65 -11.04
CA ILE A 157 9.38 -0.80 -10.84
C ILE A 157 10.78 -1.35 -11.10
N GLN A 158 11.40 -1.01 -12.23
CA GLN A 158 12.74 -1.48 -12.57
C GLN A 158 13.76 -1.09 -11.49
N LYS A 159 13.76 0.19 -11.09
CA LYS A 159 14.67 0.70 -10.06
C LYS A 159 14.47 -0.01 -8.71
N VAL A 160 13.22 -0.16 -8.28
CA VAL A 160 12.90 -0.77 -6.98
C VAL A 160 13.14 -2.29 -7.02
N SER A 161 12.86 -2.95 -8.14
CA SER A 161 13.11 -4.38 -8.31
C SER A 161 14.59 -4.71 -8.13
N ASN A 162 15.48 -3.98 -8.82
CA ASN A 162 16.93 -4.15 -8.67
C ASN A 162 17.38 -4.00 -7.21
N ILE A 163 16.82 -3.03 -6.49
CA ILE A 163 17.13 -2.84 -5.07
C ILE A 163 16.64 -4.02 -4.24
N LEU A 164 15.43 -4.51 -4.48
CA LEU A 164 14.87 -5.67 -3.78
C LEU A 164 15.67 -6.95 -4.06
N GLU A 165 16.23 -7.11 -5.26
CA GLU A 165 17.13 -8.21 -5.60
C GLU A 165 18.46 -8.13 -4.85
N THR A 166 19.03 -6.93 -4.72
CA THR A 166 20.33 -6.73 -4.06
C THR A 166 20.24 -6.69 -2.53
N GLU A 167 19.17 -6.11 -1.99
CA GLU A 167 19.04 -5.79 -0.57
C GLU A 167 17.94 -6.59 0.14
N GLY A 168 17.00 -7.20 -0.60
CA GLY A 168 15.84 -7.87 -0.02
C GLY A 168 14.68 -6.93 0.32
N LYS A 169 13.56 -7.51 0.76
CA LYS A 169 12.37 -6.77 1.22
C LYS A 169 12.58 -6.27 2.64
N LEU A 170 12.18 -5.02 2.92
CA LEU A 170 12.25 -4.45 4.27
C LEU A 170 11.32 -5.18 5.26
N TYR A 171 10.14 -5.60 4.80
CA TYR A 171 9.17 -6.42 5.52
C TYR A 171 8.19 -7.04 4.52
N LYS A 172 7.53 -8.13 4.93
CA LYS A 172 6.46 -8.78 4.18
C LYS A 172 5.19 -8.94 5.01
N THR A 173 5.34 -9.18 6.31
CA THR A 173 4.25 -9.51 7.24
C THR A 173 3.91 -8.33 8.15
N PHE A 174 2.78 -8.42 8.86
CA PHE A 174 2.42 -7.41 9.86
C PHE A 174 3.44 -7.41 11.01
N GLU A 175 3.90 -8.58 11.42
CA GLU A 175 4.82 -8.76 12.54
C GLU A 175 6.20 -8.13 12.26
N GLU A 176 6.68 -8.21 11.02
CA GLU A 176 7.93 -7.55 10.58
C GLU A 176 7.78 -6.03 10.39
N ALA A 177 6.58 -5.57 10.03
CA ALA A 177 6.28 -4.16 9.83
C ALA A 177 6.02 -3.40 11.13
N LEU A 178 5.55 -4.11 12.17
CA LEU A 178 5.15 -3.53 13.46
C LEU A 178 6.25 -2.68 14.13
N PRO A 179 7.52 -3.14 14.25
CA PRO A 179 8.58 -2.30 14.84
C PRO A 179 8.77 -0.96 14.13
N ILE A 180 8.63 -0.97 12.80
CA ILE A 180 8.75 0.24 11.97
C ILE A 180 7.57 1.16 12.22
N PHE A 181 6.36 0.60 12.20
CA PHE A 181 5.15 1.36 12.48
C PHE A 181 5.20 2.03 13.85
N LEU A 182 5.57 1.31 14.91
CA LEU A 182 5.67 1.86 16.26
C LEU A 182 6.66 3.03 16.33
N LYS A 183 7.81 2.91 15.66
CA LYS A 183 8.82 3.97 15.57
C LYS A 183 8.32 5.20 14.80
N GLU A 184 7.73 4.99 13.62
CA GLU A 184 7.30 6.09 12.76
C GLU A 184 6.06 6.80 13.32
N LYS A 185 5.17 6.08 14.01
CA LYS A 185 3.95 6.62 14.66
C LYS A 185 4.24 7.72 15.68
N GLU A 186 5.41 7.70 16.32
CA GLU A 186 5.81 8.73 17.27
C GLU A 186 6.16 10.06 16.60
N ASN A 187 6.54 10.04 15.32
CA ASN A 187 7.04 11.20 14.58
C ASN A 187 5.98 11.93 13.74
N VAL A 188 4.75 11.40 13.65
CA VAL A 188 3.69 12.01 12.84
C VAL A 188 2.90 13.07 13.60
N HIS A 189 2.42 14.08 12.87
CA HIS A 189 1.56 15.12 13.41
C HIS A 189 0.20 14.54 13.84
N LYS A 190 -0.36 15.09 14.91
CA LYS A 190 -1.62 14.61 15.49
C LYS A 190 -2.81 15.46 15.03
N THR A 191 -3.01 15.52 13.70
CA THR A 191 -4.23 16.09 13.12
C THR A 191 -5.37 15.06 13.23
N ASN A 192 -6.64 15.50 13.14
CA ASN A 192 -7.78 14.58 13.20
C ASN A 192 -7.72 13.50 12.09
N GLU A 193 -7.33 13.89 10.87
CA GLU A 193 -7.17 12.98 9.74
C GLU A 193 -6.11 11.89 10.02
N ILE A 194 -4.98 12.27 10.60
CA ILE A 194 -3.89 11.33 10.91
C ILE A 194 -4.28 10.45 12.11
N ILE A 195 -4.96 11.00 13.11
CA ILE A 195 -5.45 10.23 14.26
C ILE A 195 -6.45 9.16 13.80
N GLU A 196 -7.44 9.49 12.96
CA GLU A 196 -8.41 8.51 12.44
C GLU A 196 -7.70 7.40 11.66
N PHE A 197 -6.66 7.73 10.87
CA PHE A 197 -5.86 6.72 10.18
C PHE A 197 -5.05 5.84 11.16
N LEU A 198 -4.44 6.46 12.18
CA LEU A 198 -3.66 5.77 13.20
C LEU A 198 -4.53 4.83 14.04
N ASP A 199 -5.78 5.18 14.31
CA ASP A 199 -6.70 4.31 15.04
C ASP A 199 -6.96 3.00 14.27
N ILE A 200 -7.10 3.08 12.94
CA ILE A 200 -7.21 1.89 12.08
C ILE A 200 -5.90 1.09 12.10
N MET A 201 -4.77 1.76 11.95
CA MET A 201 -3.44 1.11 12.01
C MET A 201 -3.22 0.40 13.34
N ASP A 202 -3.51 1.06 14.46
CA ASP A 202 -3.40 0.48 15.80
C ASP A 202 -4.29 -0.76 15.91
N PHE A 203 -5.53 -0.67 15.46
CA PHE A 203 -6.48 -1.79 15.49
C PHE A 203 -5.94 -3.04 14.77
N ILE A 204 -5.42 -2.90 13.55
CA ILE A 204 -4.92 -4.05 12.78
C ILE A 204 -3.61 -4.64 13.34
N TYR A 205 -2.87 -3.86 14.12
CA TYR A 205 -1.63 -4.27 14.79
C TYR A 205 -1.86 -4.77 16.24
N LEU A 206 -3.09 -4.68 16.76
CA LEU A 206 -3.43 -5.15 18.10
C LEU A 206 -3.01 -6.61 18.31
N GLN A 207 -2.36 -6.87 19.45
CA GLN A 207 -1.92 -8.20 19.91
C GLN A 207 -0.95 -8.94 18.99
N ARG A 208 -0.38 -8.28 17.97
CA ARG A 208 0.69 -8.86 17.17
C ARG A 208 2.02 -8.76 17.93
N ASN A 209 2.83 -9.81 17.82
CA ASN A 209 4.16 -9.83 18.39
C ASN A 209 5.16 -9.32 17.35
N PRO A 210 5.99 -8.31 17.68
CA PRO A 210 7.01 -7.84 16.76
C PRO A 210 8.03 -8.95 16.49
N VAL A 211 8.40 -9.11 15.22
CA VAL A 211 9.56 -9.93 14.83
C VAL A 211 10.75 -9.00 14.67
N ASP A 212 11.90 -9.42 15.20
CA ASP A 212 13.12 -8.63 15.10
C ASP A 212 13.52 -8.50 13.62
N ASN A 213 13.60 -7.27 13.15
CA ASN A 213 13.77 -6.96 11.74
C ASN A 213 15.12 -6.28 11.53
N ASN A 214 16.16 -7.08 11.32
CA ASN A 214 17.53 -6.61 11.07
C ASN A 214 17.66 -5.69 9.83
N GLN A 215 16.60 -5.54 9.04
CA GLN A 215 16.54 -4.63 7.91
C GLN A 215 16.17 -3.19 8.34
N LEU A 216 15.77 -2.97 9.61
CA LEU A 216 15.38 -1.68 10.20
C LEU A 216 16.39 -0.54 9.98
N GLU A 217 17.69 -0.86 10.00
CA GLU A 217 18.77 0.11 9.77
C GLU A 217 18.68 0.75 8.36
N ARG A 218 18.01 0.09 7.41
CA ARG A 218 17.82 0.56 6.03
C ARG A 218 16.56 1.40 5.83
N LEU A 219 15.76 1.61 6.87
CA LEU A 219 14.53 2.40 6.77
C LEU A 219 14.74 3.79 6.12
N PRO A 220 15.80 4.57 6.44
CA PRO A 220 16.01 5.88 5.79
C PRO A 220 16.26 5.78 4.28
N SER A 221 17.04 4.78 3.86
CA SER A 221 17.32 4.48 2.46
C SER A 221 16.03 4.07 1.74
N TYR A 222 15.23 3.21 2.37
CA TYR A 222 13.97 2.70 1.86
C TYR A 222 12.87 3.78 1.76
N GLN A 223 12.78 4.69 2.73
CA GLN A 223 11.87 5.83 2.68
C GLN A 223 12.21 6.80 1.53
N THR A 224 13.50 7.01 1.27
CA THR A 224 13.95 7.80 0.11
C THR A 224 13.51 7.17 -1.22
N MET A 225 13.39 5.84 -1.27
CA MET A 225 12.92 5.09 -2.45
C MET A 225 11.38 5.13 -2.63
N ILE A 226 10.61 5.38 -1.56
CA ILE A 226 9.15 5.33 -1.56
C ILE A 226 8.50 6.73 -1.61
N PHE A 227 9.19 7.77 -1.09
CA PHE A 227 8.62 9.11 -0.89
C PHE A 227 9.29 10.24 -1.66
N LYS A 228 10.48 10.03 -2.26
CA LYS A 228 11.22 11.09 -2.99
C LYS A 228 11.33 10.86 -4.49
N GLY A 229 10.27 10.38 -5.13
CA GLY A 229 10.18 10.41 -6.59
C GLY A 229 8.77 10.74 -7.00
#